data_AF-G0A735-F1
#
_entry.id   AF-G0A735-F1
#
_cell.length_a   1.000
_cell.length_b   1.000
_cell.length_c   1.000
_cell.angle_alpha   90.00
_cell.angle_beta   90.00
_cell.angle_gamma   90.00
#
_symmetry.space_group_name_H-M   'P 1'
#
loop_
_entity.id
_entity.type
_entity.pdbx_description
1 polymer ?
#
loop_
_entity_poly.entity_id
_entity_poly.type
_entity_poly.pdbx_seq_one_letter_code
_entity_poly.pdbx_strand_id
1 'polypeptide(L)' 'MIQIPQPTENLLITAARVAGQSPLVFLDALLQEYLEDRQDIEQAEIALKEEGGVSLEQFRAEHGV' A
#
# COMPACT_ATOMS: atom_id res chain seq x y z
N MET A 1 0.05 20.09 -15.13
CA MET A 1 0.50 18.84 -15.77
C MET A 1 1.78 18.40 -15.09
N ILE A 2 1.81 17.20 -14.53
CA ILE A 2 3.03 16.63 -13.97
C ILE A 2 3.94 16.28 -15.16
N GLN A 3 5.16 16.80 -15.19
CA GLN A 3 6.14 16.40 -16.18
C GLN A 3 6.80 15.12 -15.71
N ILE A 4 6.51 14.02 -16.41
CA ILE A 4 7.09 12.72 -16.16
C ILE A 4 8.24 12.54 -17.15
N PRO A 5 9.43 12.07 -16.71
CA PRO A 5 10.52 11.76 -17.63
C PRO A 5 10.06 10.75 -18.70
N GLN A 6 10.48 10.96 -19.95
CA GLN A 6 10.09 10.11 -21.09
C GLN A 6 10.27 8.59 -20.84
N PRO A 7 11.37 8.13 -20.20
CA PRO A 7 11.52 6.70 -19.89
C PRO A 7 10.41 6.17 -18.98
N THR A 8 10.05 6.94 -17.95
CA THR A 8 9.00 6.57 -16.99
C THR A 8 7.63 6.59 -17.66
N GLU A 9 7.35 7.57 -18.51
CA GLU A 9 6.12 7.62 -19.30
C GLU A 9 5.97 6.37 -20.18
N ASN A 10 7.03 5.96 -20.88
CA ASN A 10 7.02 4.76 -21.72
C ASN A 10 6.76 3.48 -20.91
N LEU A 11 7.32 3.40 -19.70
CA LEU A 11 7.08 2.28 -18.79
C LEU A 11 5.62 2.22 -18.35
N LEU A 12 5.04 3.35 -17.96
CA LEU A 12 3.63 3.45 -17.56
C LEU A 12 2.69 3.06 -18.70
N ILE A 13 2.95 3.54 -19.91
CA ILE A 13 2.15 3.17 -21.10
C ILE A 13 2.25 1.67 -21.38
N THR A 14 3.45 1.09 -21.23
CA THR A 14 3.66 -0.35 -21.46
C THR A 14 2.95 -1.18 -20.41
N ALA A 15 3.06 -0.81 -19.13
CA ALA A 15 2.37 -1.48 -18.03
C ALA A 15 0.84 -1.41 -18.19
N ALA A 16 0.30 -0.24 -18.55
CA ALA A 16 -1.12 -0.08 -18.84
C ALA A 16 -1.59 -1.01 -19.98
N ARG A 17 -0.79 -1.12 -21.05
CA ARG A 17 -1.09 -2.02 -22.18
C ARG A 17 -1.08 -3.49 -21.75
N VAL A 18 -0.10 -3.91 -20.94
CA VAL A 18 -0.01 -5.28 -20.41
C VAL A 18 -1.22 -5.60 -19.52
N ALA A 19 -1.67 -4.64 -18.73
CA ALA A 19 -2.88 -4.75 -17.90
C ALA A 19 -4.19 -4.70 -18.72
N GLY A 20 -4.13 -4.45 -20.04
CA GLY A 20 -5.32 -4.30 -20.89
C GLY A 20 -6.12 -3.02 -20.61
N GLN A 21 -5.49 -2.01 -20.02
CA GLN A 21 -6.13 -0.77 -19.59
C GLN A 21 -5.65 0.44 -20.42
N SER A 22 -6.43 1.52 -20.41
CA SER A 22 -5.95 2.80 -20.92
C SER A 22 -4.94 3.40 -19.93
N PRO A 23 -3.95 4.19 -20.39
CA PRO A 23 -2.95 4.77 -19.50
C PRO A 23 -3.53 5.60 -18.35
N LEU A 24 -4.61 6.34 -18.60
CA LEU A 24 -5.29 7.13 -17.56
C LEU A 24 -5.94 6.25 -16.49
N VAL A 25 -6.69 5.22 -16.90
CA VAL A 25 -7.33 4.29 -15.96
C VAL A 25 -6.29 3.54 -15.13
N PHE A 26 -5.19 3.13 -15.77
CA PHE A 26 -4.08 2.48 -15.08
C PHE A 26 -3.41 3.42 -14.05
N LEU A 27 -3.18 4.68 -14.43
CA LEU A 27 -2.62 5.69 -13.53
C LEU A 27 -3.52 5.97 -12.32
N ASP A 28 -4.83 6.09 -12.54
CA ASP A 28 -5.79 6.32 -11.45
C ASP A 28 -5.80 5.14 -10.47
N ALA A 29 -5.80 3.91 -10.98
CA ALA A 29 -5.72 2.70 -10.15
C ALA A 29 -4.40 2.63 -9.35
N LEU A 30 -3.27 2.92 -10.00
CA LEU A 30 -1.95 2.92 -9.37
C LEU A 30 -1.85 3.97 -8.25
N LEU A 31 -2.44 5.15 -8.46
CA LEU A 31 -2.46 6.21 -7.44
C LEU A 31 -3.35 5.82 -6.25
N GLN A 32 -4.47 5.15 -6.51
CA GLN A 32 -5.33 4.65 -5.44
C GLN A 32 -4.62 3.58 -4.60
N GLU A 33 -4.00 2.59 -5.23
CA GLU A 33 -3.22 1.54 -4.55
C GLU A 33 -2.10 2.14 -3.69
N TYR A 34 -1.38 3.13 -4.23
CA TYR A 34 -0.34 3.84 -3.46
C TYR A 34 -0.88 4.53 -2.21
N LEU A 35 -2.08 5.13 -2.28
CA LEU A 35 -2.69 5.79 -1.12
C LEU A 35 -3.11 4.77 -0.05
N GLU A 36 -3.64 3.63 -0.47
CA GLU A 36 -4.00 2.51 0.42
C GLU A 36 -2.74 1.95 1.11
N ASP A 37 -1.69 1.63 0.34
CA ASP A 37 -0.41 1.15 0.87
C ASP A 37 0.21 2.13 1.87
N ARG A 38 0.13 3.43 1.59
CA ARG A 38 0.64 4.47 2.50
C ARG A 38 -0.10 4.48 3.83
N GLN A 39 -1.41 4.29 3.80
CA GLN A 39 -2.22 4.23 5.00
C GLN A 39 -1.90 2.97 5.81
N ASP A 40 -1.72 1.84 5.17
CA ASP A 40 -1.35 0.58 5.81
C ASP A 40 0.03 0.66 6.49
N ILE A 41 1.01 1.28 5.81
CA ILE A 41 2.33 1.54 6.38
C ILE A 41 2.24 2.44 7.61
N GLU A 42 1.44 3.51 7.55
CA GLU A 42 1.27 4.42 8.69
C GLU A 42 0.64 3.71 9.89
N GLN A 43 -0.39 2.88 9.66
CA GLN A 43 -1.01 2.09 10.72
C GLN A 43 -0.04 1.07 11.32
N ALA A 44 0.75 0.39 10.49
CA ALA A 44 1.77 -0.54 10.96
C ALA A 44 2.85 0.17 11.77
N GLU A 45 3.29 1.36 11.34
CA GLU A 45 4.25 2.18 12.10
C GLU A 45 3.70 2.62 13.45
N ILE A 46 2.42 2.94 13.54
CA ILE A 46 1.74 3.27 14.81
C ILE A 46 1.70 2.03 15.71
N ALA A 47 1.27 0.88 15.19
CA ALA A 47 1.21 -0.37 15.94
C ALA A 47 2.58 -0.83 16.48
N LEU A 48 3.67 -0.54 15.75
CA LEU A 48 5.04 -0.81 16.20
C LEU A 48 5.52 0.14 17.31
N LYS A 49 4.96 1.36 17.38
CA LYS A 49 5.31 2.37 18.38
C LYS A 49 4.45 2.30 19.63
N GLU A 50 3.24 1.76 19.53
CA GLU A 50 2.41 1.49 20.69
C GLU A 50 3.05 0.38 21.55
N GLU A 51 3.45 0.71 22.78
CA GLU A 51 3.85 -0.28 23.78
C GLU A 51 2.62 -1.09 24.20
N GLY A 52 2.28 -2.09 23.40
CA GLY A 52 1.09 -2.91 23.54
C GLY A 52 1.38 -4.38 23.25
N GLY A 53 2.17 -5.01 24.12
CA GLY A 53 2.34 -6.46 24.12
C GLY A 53 1.58 -7.05 25.29
N VAL A 54 0.41 -7.65 25.05
CA VAL A 54 -0.19 -8.56 26.03
C VAL A 54 0.79 -9.72 26.17
N SER A 55 1.25 -10.03 27.39
CA SER A 55 2.16 -11.16 27.56
C SER A 55 1.46 -12.44 27.08
N LEU A 56 2.23 -13.40 26.56
CA LEU A 56 1.65 -14.69 26.14
C LEU A 56 0.87 -15.37 27.27
N GLU A 57 1.23 -15.10 28.53
CA GLU A 57 0.53 -15.57 29.73
C GLU A 57 -0.81 -14.86 29.93
N GLN A 58 -0.86 -13.54 29.76
CA GLN A 58 -2.10 -12.75 29.82
C GLN A 58 -3.06 -13.13 28.68
N PHE A 59 -2.55 -13.33 27.46
CA PHE A 59 -3.36 -13.74 26.32
C PHE A 59 -4.00 -15.12 26.52
N ARG A 60 -3.25 -16.08 27.07
CA ARG A 60 -3.78 -17.42 27.42
C ARG A 60 -4.83 -17.36 28.52
N ALA A 61 -4.64 -16.50 29.53
CA ALA A 61 -5.58 -16.33 30.62
C ALA A 61 -6.92 -15.73 30.16
N GLU A 62 -6.91 -14.78 29.20
CA GLU A 62 -8.12 -14.12 28.71
C GLU A 62 -8.85 -14.92 27.61
N HIS A 63 -8.13 -15.63 26.75
CA HIS A 63 -8.71 -16.32 25.58
C HIS A 63 -8.79 -17.84 25.70
N GLY A 64 -8.33 -18.43 26.81
CA GLY A 64 -8.57 -19.83 27.16
C GLY A 64 -7.91 -20.85 26.22
N VAL A 65 -6.69 -20.57 25.75
CA VAL A 65 -5.85 -21.53 24.99
C VAL A 65 -4.81 -22.18 25.89
#